data_AF-A0A7X1YA86-F1
#
_entry.id   AF-A0A7X1YA86-F1
#
_cell.length_a   1.000
_cell.length_b   1.000
_cell.length_c   1.000
_cell.angle_alpha   90.00
_cell.angle_beta   90.00
_cell.angle_gamma   90.00
#
_symmetry.space_group_name_H-M   'P 1'
#
loop_
_entity.id
_entity.type
_entity.pdbx_description
1 polymer ?
#
loop_
_entity_poly.entity_id
_entity_poly.type
_entity_poly.pdbx_seq_one_letter_code
_entity_poly.pdbx_strand_id
1 'polypeptide(L)'
;MRDYPRKQSGMVLLVSLTLLLLLSVLGLTSLQSAVQQEKIAGSVWFANQSLQAAETGLRMGEAQVQTQWRELLACSAPTRCVPPSSARTQVLPGLDPQSGVLWLKAPEGVFGLQSIGAGVTPAHWPGIASAHFYRVTAVGVRGPSRTVLESVYVRYQPAESEANEPVRQQFRRIMWRQIQ
;
A
#
# COMPACT_ATOMS: atom_id res chain seq x y z
N MET A 1 -59.74 -14.39 -66.01
CA MET A 1 -60.08 -13.68 -64.76
C MET A 1 -58.78 -13.37 -64.04
N ARG A 2 -58.47 -12.08 -63.92
CA ARG A 2 -57.38 -11.53 -63.10
C ARG A 2 -57.99 -11.23 -61.73
N ASP A 3 -57.28 -11.57 -60.65
CA ASP A 3 -57.07 -10.71 -59.48
C ASP A 3 -56.08 -11.37 -58.51
N TYR A 4 -54.95 -10.70 -58.26
CA TYR A 4 -54.12 -10.97 -57.09
C TYR A 4 -53.67 -9.62 -56.50
N PRO A 5 -54.41 -9.08 -55.53
CA PRO A 5 -53.94 -7.93 -54.79
C PRO A 5 -52.97 -8.44 -53.73
N ARG A 6 -51.66 -8.22 -53.93
CA ARG A 6 -50.68 -8.32 -52.85
C ARG A 6 -49.97 -6.99 -52.69
N LYS A 7 -50.65 -6.07 -51.99
CA LYS A 7 -50.02 -4.89 -51.39
C LYS A 7 -49.60 -5.23 -49.96
N GLN A 8 -48.37 -5.72 -49.79
CA GLN A 8 -47.68 -5.65 -48.52
C GLN A 8 -46.20 -5.34 -48.81
N SER A 9 -45.84 -4.06 -48.76
CA SER A 9 -44.47 -3.60 -49.05
C SER A 9 -43.99 -2.54 -48.05
N GLY A 10 -44.48 -2.58 -46.80
CA GLY A 10 -44.08 -1.64 -45.75
C GLY A 10 -43.55 -2.29 -44.46
N MET A 11 -44.01 -3.50 -44.11
CA MET A 11 -43.67 -4.14 -42.83
C MET A 11 -42.23 -4.65 -42.77
N VAL A 12 -41.63 -5.06 -43.89
CA VAL A 12 -40.27 -5.63 -43.90
C VAL A 12 -39.23 -4.60 -43.45
N LEU A 13 -39.38 -3.33 -43.85
CA LEU A 13 -38.49 -2.24 -43.43
C LEU A 13 -38.59 -1.96 -41.92
N LEU A 14 -39.80 -2.02 -41.35
CA LEU A 14 -39.99 -1.83 -39.92
C LEU A 14 -39.37 -2.97 -39.12
N VAL A 15 -39.59 -4.21 -39.56
CA VAL A 15 -38.99 -5.39 -38.91
C VAL A 15 -37.46 -5.32 -38.99
N SER A 16 -36.88 -5.01 -40.16
CA SER A 16 -35.43 -4.88 -40.29
C SER A 16 -34.85 -3.76 -39.41
N LEU A 17 -35.52 -2.60 -39.35
CA LEU A 17 -35.09 -1.49 -38.50
C LEU A 17 -35.18 -1.83 -37.01
N THR A 18 -36.24 -2.51 -36.57
CA THR A 18 -36.35 -2.96 -35.17
C THR A 18 -35.25 -3.96 -34.82
N LEU A 19 -34.95 -4.92 -35.70
CA LEU A 19 -33.85 -5.86 -35.50
C LEU A 19 -32.48 -5.15 -35.45
N LEU A 20 -32.22 -4.21 -36.36
CA LEU A 20 -30.99 -3.40 -36.35
C LEU A 20 -30.85 -2.57 -35.08
N LEU A 21 -31.94 -1.98 -34.60
CA LEU A 21 -31.96 -1.23 -33.35
C LEU A 21 -31.65 -2.14 -32.15
N LEU A 22 -32.28 -3.31 -32.07
CA LEU A 22 -32.03 -4.29 -31.01
C LEU A 22 -30.57 -4.76 -31.01
N LEU A 23 -30.02 -5.10 -32.18
CA LEU A 23 -28.61 -5.48 -32.32
C LEU A 23 -27.67 -4.35 -31.89
N SER A 24 -28.01 -3.10 -32.21
CA SER A 24 -27.23 -1.93 -31.85
C SER A 24 -27.24 -1.69 -30.33
N VAL A 25 -28.41 -1.81 -29.68
CA VAL A 25 -28.52 -1.71 -28.21
C VAL A 25 -27.74 -2.83 -27.52
N LEU A 26 -27.86 -4.07 -27.99
CA LEU A 26 -27.08 -5.20 -27.48
C LEU A 26 -25.58 -4.96 -27.65
N GLY A 27 -25.14 -4.49 -28.82
CA GLY A 27 -23.75 -4.11 -29.07
C GLY A 27 -23.26 -3.03 -28.12
N LEU A 28 -24.04 -1.98 -27.89
CA LEU A 28 -23.68 -0.89 -26.98
C LEU A 28 -23.57 -1.37 -25.52
N THR A 29 -24.50 -2.20 -25.06
CA THR A 29 -24.45 -2.76 -23.69
C THR A 29 -23.21 -3.64 -23.45
N SER A 30 -22.78 -4.40 -24.46
CA SER A 30 -21.55 -5.20 -24.41
C SER A 30 -20.30 -4.30 -24.29
N LEU A 31 -20.23 -3.23 -25.09
CA LEU A 31 -19.13 -2.26 -25.04
C LEU A 31 -19.06 -1.54 -23.69
N GLN A 32 -20.21 -1.13 -23.13
CA GLN A 32 -20.26 -0.51 -21.81
C GLN A 32 -19.67 -1.43 -20.72
N SER A 33 -19.99 -2.73 -20.79
CA SER A 33 -19.46 -3.73 -19.86
C SER A 33 -17.94 -3.88 -20.00
N ALA A 34 -17.42 -3.92 -21.24
CA ALA A 34 -15.98 -3.99 -21.50
C ALA A 34 -15.23 -2.75 -20.97
N VAL A 35 -15.77 -1.55 -21.17
CA VAL A 35 -15.18 -0.29 -20.64
C VAL A 35 -15.17 -0.29 -19.11
N GLN A 36 -16.22 -0.82 -18.47
CA GLN A 36 -16.23 -0.95 -17.02
C GLN A 36 -15.15 -1.92 -16.51
N GLN A 37 -14.98 -3.06 -17.17
CA GLN A 37 -13.93 -4.03 -16.84
C GLN A 37 -12.53 -3.43 -17.02
N GLU A 38 -12.30 -2.67 -18.09
CA GLU A 38 -11.04 -1.96 -18.31
C GLU A 38 -10.73 -0.98 -17.17
N LYS A 39 -11.71 -0.19 -16.72
CA LYS A 39 -11.54 0.74 -15.60
C LYS A 39 -11.22 0.00 -14.29
N ILE A 40 -11.89 -1.11 -14.01
CA ILE A 40 -11.61 -1.94 -12.82
C ILE A 40 -10.20 -2.53 -12.91
N ALA A 41 -9.82 -3.08 -14.07
CA ALA A 41 -8.49 -3.64 -14.30
C ALA A 41 -7.40 -2.57 -14.11
N GLY A 42 -7.62 -1.35 -14.63
CA GLY A 42 -6.73 -0.21 -14.42
C GLY A 42 -6.61 0.20 -12.95
N SER A 43 -7.72 0.25 -12.22
CA SER A 43 -7.73 0.55 -10.77
C SER A 43 -6.93 -0.47 -9.96
N VAL A 44 -7.13 -1.77 -10.23
CA VAL A 44 -6.37 -2.86 -9.58
C VAL A 44 -4.89 -2.77 -9.94
N TRP A 45 -4.57 -2.45 -11.19
CA TRP A 45 -3.18 -2.28 -11.64
C TRP A 45 -2.48 -1.15 -10.88
N PHE A 46 -3.10 0.03 -10.78
CA PHE A 46 -2.55 1.14 -9.99
C PHE A 46 -2.42 0.79 -8.51
N ALA A 47 -3.41 0.08 -7.94
CA ALA A 47 -3.36 -0.37 -6.54
C ALA A 47 -2.14 -1.28 -6.30
N ASN A 48 -1.94 -2.30 -7.13
CA ASN A 48 -0.79 -3.21 -7.04
C ASN A 48 0.54 -2.47 -7.19
N GLN A 49 0.61 -1.52 -8.12
CA GLN A 49 1.84 -0.75 -8.33
C GLN A 49 2.15 0.17 -7.14
N SER A 50 1.13 0.78 -6.53
CA SER A 50 1.29 1.58 -5.31
C SER A 50 1.73 0.72 -4.11
N LEU A 51 1.26 -0.54 -4.03
CA LEU A 51 1.69 -1.50 -3.01
C LEU A 51 3.16 -1.88 -3.20
N GLN A 52 3.59 -2.19 -4.43
CA GLN A 52 4.99 -2.49 -4.74
C GLN A 52 5.91 -1.30 -4.43
N ALA A 53 5.47 -0.08 -4.73
CA ALA A 53 6.18 1.13 -4.39
C ALA A 53 6.32 1.30 -2.86
N ALA A 54 5.23 1.07 -2.11
CA ALA A 54 5.24 1.11 -0.66
C ALA A 54 6.16 0.03 -0.06
N GLU A 55 6.11 -1.20 -0.57
CA GLU A 55 6.97 -2.32 -0.13
C GLU A 55 8.46 -2.02 -0.40
N THR A 56 8.76 -1.36 -1.53
CA THR A 56 10.13 -0.91 -1.83
C THR A 56 10.61 0.11 -0.80
N GLY A 57 9.79 1.13 -0.51
CA GLY A 57 10.09 2.11 0.55
C GLY A 57 10.21 1.47 1.93
N LEU A 58 9.38 0.46 2.22
CA LEU A 58 9.41 -0.28 3.47
C LEU A 58 10.75 -0.99 3.64
N ARG A 59 11.18 -1.77 2.64
CA ARG A 59 12.47 -2.48 2.66
C ARG A 59 13.66 -1.53 2.82
N MET A 60 13.61 -0.37 2.16
CA MET A 60 14.64 0.67 2.33
C MET A 60 14.69 1.19 3.78
N GLY A 61 13.53 1.52 4.35
CA GLY A 61 13.45 1.96 5.74
C GLY A 61 13.88 0.90 6.74
N GLU A 62 13.53 -0.37 6.50
CA GLU A 62 13.96 -1.51 7.33
C GLU A 62 15.49 -1.68 7.31
N ALA A 63 16.12 -1.59 6.13
CA ALA A 63 17.57 -1.61 6.00
C ALA A 63 18.25 -0.40 6.69
N GLN A 64 17.61 0.77 6.62
CA GLN A 64 18.12 1.97 7.26
C GLN A 64 18.03 1.90 8.79
N VAL A 65 16.97 1.30 9.35
CA VAL A 65 16.90 1.04 10.80
C VAL A 65 18.05 0.13 11.24
N GLN A 66 18.36 -0.93 10.50
CA GLN A 66 19.44 -1.86 10.88
C GLN A 66 20.82 -1.18 10.93
N THR A 67 21.04 -0.15 10.11
CA THR A 67 22.32 0.56 10.01
C THR A 67 22.41 1.82 10.88
N GLN A 68 21.32 2.58 10.98
CA GLN A 68 21.29 3.92 11.60
C GLN A 68 20.45 4.01 12.89
N TRP A 69 20.08 2.88 13.49
CA TRP A 69 19.25 2.85 14.70
C TRP A 69 19.72 3.74 15.86
N ARG A 70 21.02 4.05 15.95
CA ARG A 70 21.62 4.89 17.01
C ARG A 70 21.28 6.37 16.83
N GLU A 71 21.08 6.81 15.60
CA GLU A 71 20.81 8.21 15.25
C GLU A 71 19.30 8.52 15.37
N LEU A 72 18.47 7.48 15.43
CA LEU A 72 17.02 7.63 15.59
C LEU A 72 16.68 8.03 17.03
N LEU A 73 16.30 9.30 17.20
CA LEU A 73 15.77 9.82 18.45
C LEU A 73 14.47 9.10 18.82
N ALA A 74 14.41 8.57 20.04
CA ALA A 74 13.19 8.01 20.59
C ALA A 74 12.10 9.09 20.66
N CYS A 75 10.86 8.70 20.37
CA CYS A 75 9.72 9.58 20.53
C CYS A 75 9.65 10.06 22.00
N SER A 76 9.60 11.38 22.19
CA SER A 76 9.69 12.01 23.52
C SER A 76 8.35 12.13 24.24
N ALA A 77 7.24 11.94 23.53
CA ALA A 77 5.89 12.03 24.08
C ALA A 77 5.01 10.92 23.49
N PRO A 78 4.05 10.36 24.27
CA PRO A 78 3.16 9.29 23.80
C PRO A 78 2.43 9.64 22.50
N THR A 79 2.04 10.90 22.33
CA THR A 79 1.37 11.41 21.12
C THR A 79 2.25 11.33 19.86
N ARG A 80 3.57 11.45 20.03
CA ARG A 80 4.57 11.30 18.96
C ARG A 80 5.01 9.86 18.76
N CYS A 81 4.56 8.92 19.59
CA CYS A 81 4.80 7.48 19.42
C CYS A 81 3.60 6.78 18.73
N VAL A 82 2.58 7.52 18.31
CA VAL A 82 1.44 7.00 17.53
C VAL A 82 1.84 6.90 16.06
N PRO A 83 1.27 5.98 15.26
CA PRO A 83 1.40 6.00 13.81
C PRO A 83 1.18 7.42 13.24
N PRO A 84 2.07 7.93 12.38
CA PRO A 84 1.95 9.28 11.87
C PRO A 84 0.73 9.41 10.95
N SER A 85 -0.22 10.28 11.31
CA SER A 85 -1.39 10.58 10.46
C SER A 85 -0.99 11.19 9.12
N SER A 86 0.16 11.89 9.08
CA SER A 86 0.77 12.43 7.86
C SER A 86 1.07 11.36 6.82
N ALA A 87 1.19 10.07 7.16
CA ALA A 87 1.35 9.00 6.18
C ALA A 87 0.24 8.97 5.09
N ARG A 88 -0.95 9.50 5.40
CA ARG A 88 -2.08 9.60 4.46
C ARG A 88 -1.97 10.76 3.47
N THR A 89 -1.15 11.77 3.77
CA THR A 89 -1.00 12.97 2.94
C THR A 89 0.42 13.20 2.45
N GLN A 90 1.44 12.64 3.12
CA GLN A 90 2.85 12.82 2.80
C GLN A 90 3.15 12.31 1.39
N VAL A 91 3.90 13.11 0.62
CA VAL A 91 4.39 12.77 -0.73
C VAL A 91 5.87 13.11 -0.88
N LEU A 92 6.32 14.14 -0.16
CA LEU A 92 7.68 14.66 -0.24
C LEU A 92 8.50 14.25 1.00
N PRO A 93 9.83 14.13 0.88
CA PRO A 93 10.71 14.01 2.04
C PRO A 93 10.61 15.25 2.94
N GLY A 94 10.90 15.09 4.23
CA GLY A 94 10.91 16.19 5.19
C GLY A 94 10.55 15.75 6.61
N LEU A 95 10.81 16.62 7.58
CA LEU A 95 10.41 16.41 8.95
C LEU A 95 8.94 16.77 9.12
N ASP A 96 8.14 15.84 9.63
CA ASP A 96 6.77 16.14 10.05
C ASP A 96 6.81 16.81 11.44
N PRO A 97 6.39 18.09 11.56
CA PRO A 97 6.45 18.82 12.83
C PRO A 97 5.49 18.26 13.89
N GLN A 98 4.41 17.57 13.49
CA GLN A 98 3.42 17.04 14.42
C GLN A 98 3.90 15.73 15.04
N SER A 99 4.28 14.76 14.20
CA SER A 99 4.74 13.45 14.67
C SER A 99 6.23 13.40 15.02
N GLY A 100 7.04 14.34 14.52
CA GLY A 100 8.49 14.31 14.62
C GLY A 100 9.16 13.26 13.72
N VAL A 101 8.41 12.61 12.83
CA VAL A 101 8.93 11.59 11.92
C VAL A 101 9.65 12.28 10.75
N LEU A 102 10.88 11.85 10.49
CA LEU A 102 11.63 12.25 9.29
C LEU A 102 11.23 11.34 8.13
N TRP A 103 10.60 11.93 7.11
CA TRP A 103 10.28 11.27 5.85
C TRP A 103 11.45 11.38 4.87
N LEU A 104 11.83 10.24 4.31
CA LEU A 104 12.92 10.07 3.37
C LEU A 104 12.39 9.62 2.01
N LYS A 105 13.16 9.91 0.97
CA LYS A 105 12.77 9.61 -0.42
C LYS A 105 12.88 8.11 -0.70
N ALA A 106 11.80 7.53 -1.23
CA ALA A 106 11.81 6.26 -1.94
C ALA A 106 11.66 6.52 -3.46
N PRO A 107 11.96 5.54 -4.34
CA PRO A 107 11.79 5.70 -5.78
C PRO A 107 10.41 6.24 -6.15
N GLU A 108 9.36 5.62 -5.59
CA GLU A 108 7.96 5.89 -5.94
C GLU A 108 7.10 6.21 -4.72
N GLY A 109 7.69 7.00 -3.81
CA GLY A 109 7.06 7.37 -2.56
C GLY A 109 8.02 7.92 -1.53
N VAL A 110 7.66 7.73 -0.27
CA VAL A 110 8.46 8.12 0.90
C VAL A 110 8.39 7.06 1.98
N PHE A 111 9.37 7.03 2.88
CA PHE A 111 9.30 6.23 4.10
C PHE A 111 9.76 7.04 5.29
N GLY A 112 9.17 6.79 6.45
CA GLY A 112 9.45 7.46 7.71
C GLY A 112 9.92 6.46 8.76
N LEU A 113 10.90 6.88 9.55
CA LEU A 113 11.46 6.09 10.65
C LEU A 113 11.09 6.71 11.98
N GLN A 114 10.67 5.88 12.93
CA GLN A 114 10.31 6.32 14.28
C GLN A 114 10.83 5.31 15.30
N SER A 115 11.64 5.78 16.26
CA SER A 115 12.03 4.98 17.42
C SER A 115 10.95 5.10 18.49
N ILE A 116 10.28 4.00 18.82
CA ILE A 116 9.21 3.95 19.83
C ILE A 116 9.81 3.91 21.25
N GLY A 117 11.07 3.53 21.38
CA GLY A 117 11.79 3.45 22.65
C GLY A 117 12.00 2.02 23.12
N ALA A 118 12.41 1.88 24.38
CA ALA A 118 12.68 0.59 25.01
C ALA A 118 11.40 -0.03 25.59
N GLY A 119 11.32 -1.35 25.57
CA GLY A 119 10.29 -2.13 26.22
C GLY A 119 10.78 -3.54 26.53
N VAL A 120 9.87 -4.39 26.98
CA VAL A 120 10.16 -5.80 27.25
C VAL A 120 10.01 -6.62 25.97
N THR A 121 10.90 -7.61 25.77
CA THR A 121 10.75 -8.57 24.68
C THR A 121 9.44 -9.37 24.81
N PRO A 122 8.82 -9.81 23.70
CA PRO A 122 7.66 -10.70 23.75
C PRO A 122 7.96 -11.98 24.55
N ALA A 123 6.99 -12.46 25.33
CA ALA A 123 7.15 -13.59 26.25
C ALA A 123 7.62 -14.92 25.61
N HIS A 124 7.50 -15.08 24.30
CA HIS A 124 7.94 -16.27 23.57
C HIS A 124 9.44 -16.25 23.22
N TRP A 125 10.19 -15.22 23.62
CA TRP A 125 11.64 -15.13 23.38
C TRP A 125 12.43 -15.41 24.66
N PRO A 126 13.52 -16.18 24.57
CA PRO A 126 14.30 -16.58 25.74
C PRO A 126 14.95 -15.37 26.41
N GLY A 127 14.72 -15.24 27.73
CA GLY A 127 15.29 -14.18 28.58
C GLY A 127 14.47 -12.88 28.60
N ILE A 128 14.48 -12.20 29.75
CA ILE A 128 14.03 -10.80 29.84
C ILE A 128 15.16 -9.94 29.29
N ALA A 129 15.08 -9.61 28.00
CA ALA A 129 15.99 -8.65 27.37
C ALA A 129 15.25 -7.32 27.17
N SER A 130 15.91 -6.21 27.48
CA SER A 130 15.43 -4.89 27.05
C SER A 130 15.49 -4.84 25.52
N ALA A 131 14.35 -4.56 24.90
CA ALA A 131 14.20 -4.49 23.45
C ALA A 131 13.88 -3.05 23.04
N HIS A 132 14.48 -2.58 21.95
CA HIS A 132 14.12 -1.30 21.34
C HIS A 132 13.22 -1.50 20.15
N PHE A 133 12.13 -0.76 20.08
CA PHE A 133 11.13 -0.87 19.04
C PHE A 133 11.27 0.27 18.03
N TYR A 134 11.24 -0.07 16.75
CA TYR A 134 11.33 0.87 15.64
C TYR A 134 10.17 0.64 14.70
N ARG A 135 9.49 1.71 14.31
CA ARG A 135 8.44 1.69 13.30
C ARG A 135 9.00 2.24 12.00
N VAL A 136 8.76 1.51 10.92
CA VAL A 136 8.95 1.96 9.56
C VAL A 136 7.58 2.15 8.95
N THR A 137 7.30 3.35 8.45
CA THR A 137 6.06 3.63 7.72
C THR A 137 6.43 4.00 6.29
N ALA A 138 5.94 3.26 5.30
CA ALA A 138 6.22 3.52 3.90
C ALA A 138 4.94 3.89 3.15
N VAL A 139 5.03 4.87 2.26
CA VAL A 139 3.93 5.37 1.45
C VAL A 139 4.35 5.22 0.00
N GLY A 140 3.60 4.45 -0.77
CA GLY A 140 3.74 4.32 -2.22
C GLY A 140 2.57 4.97 -2.93
N VAL A 141 2.83 5.72 -4.01
CA VAL A 141 1.78 6.41 -4.77
C VAL A 141 1.96 6.13 -6.26
N ARG A 142 0.92 5.62 -6.93
CA ARG A 142 0.90 5.38 -8.38
C ARG A 142 -0.47 5.73 -8.96
N GLY A 143 -0.48 6.70 -9.87
CA GLY A 143 -1.72 7.25 -10.41
C GLY A 143 -2.65 7.72 -9.28
N PRO A 144 -3.92 7.28 -9.24
CA PRO A 144 -4.85 7.62 -8.16
C PRO A 144 -4.67 6.78 -6.89
N SER A 145 -3.84 5.72 -6.93
CA SER A 145 -3.71 4.77 -5.83
C SER A 145 -2.58 5.15 -4.88
N ARG A 146 -2.89 5.20 -3.59
CA ARG A 146 -1.93 5.32 -2.48
C ARG A 146 -2.01 4.07 -1.63
N THR A 147 -0.86 3.50 -1.29
CA THR A 147 -0.76 2.44 -0.29
C THR A 147 0.19 2.88 0.82
N VAL A 148 -0.24 2.67 2.06
CA VAL A 148 0.59 2.90 3.25
C VAL A 148 0.85 1.57 3.93
N LEU A 149 2.12 1.23 4.13
CA LEU A 149 2.56 0.05 4.86
C LEU A 149 3.26 0.47 6.14
N GLU A 150 3.03 -0.29 7.20
CA GLU A 150 3.70 -0.12 8.49
C GLU A 150 4.32 -1.44 8.91
N SER A 151 5.57 -1.37 9.36
CA SER A 151 6.35 -2.49 9.88
C SER A 151 6.97 -2.09 11.21
N VAL A 152 6.97 -3.00 12.18
CA VAL A 152 7.65 -2.77 13.47
C VAL A 152 8.76 -3.79 13.64
N TYR A 153 9.95 -3.26 13.90
CA TYR A 153 11.16 -4.00 14.22
C TYR A 153 11.44 -3.91 15.71
N VAL A 154 11.93 -5.01 16.25
CA VAL A 154 12.54 -5.02 17.55
C VAL A 154 14.04 -5.30 17.41
N ARG A 155 14.83 -4.52 18.12
CA ARG A 155 16.26 -4.69 18.31
C ARG A 155 16.50 -5.20 19.71
N TYR A 156 17.21 -6.32 19.84
CA TYR A 156 17.57 -6.91 21.13
C TYR A 156 18.94 -7.56 21.04
N GLN A 157 19.53 -7.80 22.21
CA GLN A 157 20.75 -8.56 22.36
C GLN A 157 20.39 -9.93 22.96
N PRO A 158 20.72 -11.06 22.31
CA PRO A 158 20.50 -12.38 22.88
C PRO A 158 21.41 -12.59 24.11
N ALA A 159 20.90 -13.33 25.10
CA ALA A 159 21.63 -13.61 26.34
C ALA A 159 22.87 -14.50 26.15
N GLU A 160 22.88 -15.34 25.11
CA GLU A 160 24.00 -16.23 24.75
C GLU A 160 25.04 -15.54 23.85
N SER A 161 25.56 -14.38 24.28
CA SER A 161 26.75 -13.83 23.65
C SER A 161 27.97 -14.42 24.37
N GLU A 162 28.65 -15.39 23.75
CA GLU A 162 29.92 -15.90 24.26
C GLU A 162 30.91 -14.73 24.48
N ALA A 163 31.71 -14.81 25.56
CA ALA A 163 32.51 -13.69 26.07
C ALA A 163 33.55 -13.09 25.10
N ASN A 164 33.77 -13.72 23.93
CA ASN A 164 34.70 -13.28 22.89
C ASN A 164 34.03 -12.96 21.53
N GLU A 165 32.71 -13.08 21.39
CA GLU A 165 32.02 -12.63 20.17
C GLU A 165 31.63 -11.14 20.25
N PRO A 166 31.71 -10.40 19.12
CA PRO A 166 31.21 -9.04 19.08
C PRO A 166 29.71 -9.02 19.41
N VAL A 167 29.29 -8.08 20.26
CA VAL A 167 27.88 -7.90 20.66
C VAL A 167 26.98 -7.76 19.44
N ARG A 168 26.32 -8.86 19.05
CA ARG A 168 25.52 -8.93 17.84
C ARG A 168 24.10 -8.46 18.13
N GLN A 169 23.77 -7.27 17.62
CA GLN A 169 22.41 -6.75 17.68
C GLN A 169 21.54 -7.56 16.71
N GLN A 170 20.45 -8.16 17.22
CA GLN A 170 19.48 -8.85 16.39
C GLN A 170 18.32 -7.92 16.08
N PHE A 171 17.90 -7.90 14.82
CA PHE A 171 16.73 -7.16 14.34
C PHE A 171 15.71 -8.15 13.82
N ARG A 172 14.47 -8.04 14.31
CA ARG A 172 13.40 -8.92 13.84
C ARG A 172 12.11 -8.13 13.66
N ARG A 173 11.46 -8.37 12.52
CA ARG A 173 10.12 -7.86 12.26
C ARG A 173 9.12 -8.61 13.13
N ILE A 174 8.31 -7.86 13.88
CA ILE A 174 7.27 -8.41 14.76
C ILE A 174 5.86 -8.06 14.30
N MET A 175 5.72 -7.08 13.41
CA MET A 175 4.43 -6.68 12.84
C MET A 175 4.64 -6.13 11.42
N TRP A 176 3.67 -6.43 10.56
CA TRP A 176 3.50 -5.81 9.23
C TRP A 176 2.00 -5.60 9.02
N ARG A 177 1.60 -4.42 8.55
CA ARG A 177 0.21 -4.14 8.20
C ARG A 177 0.11 -3.11 7.07
N GLN A 178 -0.94 -3.25 6.28
CA GLN A 178 -1.37 -2.22 5.35
C GLN A 178 -2.39 -1.31 6.04
N ILE A 179 -2.20 0.01 5.90
CA ILE A 179 -3.10 1.04 6.42
C ILE A 179 -3.91 1.57 5.24
N GLN A 180 -5.24 1.39 5.30
CA GLN A 180 -6.20 2.02 4.37
C GLN A 180 -6.43 3.47 4.75
#